data_AF-K0DV05-F1
#
_entry.id   AF-K0DV05-F1
#
_cell.length_a   1.000
_cell.length_b   1.000
_cell.length_c   1.000
_cell.angle_alpha   90.00
_cell.angle_beta   90.00
_cell.angle_gamma   90.00
#
_symmetry.space_group_name_H-M   'P 1'
#
loop_
_entity.id
_entity.type
_entity.pdbx_description
1 polymer ?
#
loop_
_entity_poly.entity_id
_entity_poly.type
_entity_poly.pdbx_seq_one_letter_code
_entity_poly.pdbx_strand_id
1 'polypeptide(L)'
;MEYLMKRLFLASLLSAAVLVVTGCTAGSGPTYNAYSVDWRNGARIYRAECHGLFEGASTCMDVARRICGDKPVQVIDRIDVVRTADDQRSDPRVLHFKCGEAPSNKAPAETGAVAPQTATLENFSLESDALFPFGKSSPESMLPAAKARLDEIAARIRQHEHVSAVTVVGHTDRLGPESINGPLSLARANTVRDYLVAHGLDGSIIHAKGVGSSEPRTHCAEGDARALIACLQQDRYVSITVEGRK
;
A
#
# COMPACT_ATOMS: atom_id res chain seq x y z
N MET A 1 68.14 0.60 36.63
CA MET A 1 67.48 0.01 37.81
C MET A 1 66.18 0.78 38.03
N GLU A 2 64.97 0.35 37.73
CA GLU A 2 64.38 -0.82 37.08
C GLU A 2 62.85 -0.55 37.16
N TYR A 3 62.11 -0.91 36.11
CA TYR A 3 60.72 -1.39 36.11
C TYR A 3 59.60 -0.54 36.77
N LEU A 4 58.69 0.06 35.98
CA LEU A 4 57.53 -0.59 35.34
C LEU A 4 56.33 -0.75 36.30
N MET A 5 55.39 0.21 36.27
CA MET A 5 53.96 -0.15 36.24
C MET A 5 53.09 1.03 35.79
N LYS A 6 52.82 1.05 34.49
CA LYS A 6 51.63 1.70 33.92
C LYS A 6 50.39 1.01 34.45
N ARG A 7 49.54 1.70 35.22
CA ARG A 7 48.12 1.37 35.30
C ARG A 7 47.35 2.41 34.50
N LEU A 8 47.12 2.07 33.23
CA LEU A 8 46.12 2.74 32.40
C LEU A 8 44.76 2.57 33.09
N PHE A 9 44.19 3.65 33.62
CA PHE A 9 42.75 3.75 33.79
C PHE A 9 42.17 4.21 32.45
N LEU A 10 41.79 3.26 31.60
CA LEU A 10 40.88 3.54 30.48
C LEU A 10 39.50 3.85 31.07
N ALA A 11 39.17 5.14 31.20
CA ALA A 11 37.79 5.59 31.35
C ALA A 11 37.07 5.32 30.02
N SER A 12 36.43 4.16 29.93
CA SER A 12 35.52 3.83 28.83
C SER A 12 34.25 4.69 28.98
N LEU A 13 34.20 5.78 28.22
CA LEU A 13 32.98 6.54 27.97
C LEU A 13 32.04 5.64 27.14
N LEU A 14 31.17 4.88 27.82
CA LEU A 14 29.98 4.32 27.19
C LEU A 14 29.03 5.46 26.85
N SER A 15 29.22 6.05 25.66
CA SER A 15 28.17 6.80 24.99
C SER A 15 27.04 5.82 24.66
N ALA A 16 26.02 5.77 25.52
CA ALA A 16 24.76 5.12 25.21
C ALA A 16 24.17 5.86 24.00
N ALA A 17 24.34 5.28 22.82
CA ALA A 17 23.61 5.67 21.64
C ALA A 17 22.12 5.38 21.91
N VAL A 18 21.38 6.42 22.29
CA VAL A 18 19.92 6.39 22.29
C VAL A 18 19.50 6.20 20.84
N LEU A 19 19.29 4.94 20.45
CA LEU A 19 18.53 4.58 19.27
C LEU A 19 17.10 5.09 19.53
N VAL A 20 16.83 6.32 19.08
CA VAL A 20 15.46 6.77 18.86
C VAL A 20 14.93 5.86 17.76
N VAL A 21 14.23 4.80 18.16
CA VAL A 21 13.47 3.96 17.25
C VAL A 21 12.37 4.84 16.69
N THR A 22 12.66 5.52 15.58
CA THR A 22 11.65 6.20 14.77
C THR A 22 10.66 5.13 14.35
N GLY A 23 9.42 5.28 14.82
CA GLY A 23 8.36 4.29 14.74
C GLY A 23 8.22 3.66 13.36
N CYS A 24 7.98 2.35 13.35
CA CYS A 24 7.74 1.54 12.17
C CYS A 24 6.66 2.21 11.29
N THR A 25 7.02 2.60 10.08
CA THR A 25 6.14 3.29 9.12
C THR A 25 5.14 2.37 8.41
N ALA A 26 5.17 1.08 8.72
CA ALA A 26 4.18 0.09 8.30
C ALA A 26 4.12 -1.03 9.35
N GLY A 27 2.94 -1.61 9.55
CA GLY A 27 2.72 -2.70 10.48
C GLY A 27 1.57 -3.57 10.01
N SER A 28 1.78 -4.88 9.98
CA SER A 28 0.79 -5.87 9.63
C SER A 28 0.59 -6.85 10.79
N GLY A 29 -0.65 -7.20 11.06
CA GLY A 29 -1.06 -8.16 12.08
C GLY A 29 -2.08 -9.16 11.51
N PRO A 30 -2.48 -10.16 12.30
CA PRO A 30 -3.44 -11.17 11.86
C PRO A 30 -4.81 -10.59 11.48
N THR A 31 -5.13 -9.38 11.94
CA THR A 31 -6.45 -8.76 11.76
C THR A 31 -6.39 -7.32 11.21
N TYR A 32 -5.18 -6.83 10.92
CA TYR A 32 -5.01 -5.49 10.37
C TYR A 32 -3.81 -5.38 9.45
N ASN A 33 -3.88 -4.40 8.55
CA ASN A 33 -2.75 -3.95 7.78
C ASN A 33 -2.69 -2.42 7.83
N ALA A 34 -1.51 -1.84 8.06
CA ALA A 34 -1.37 -0.40 8.06
C ALA A 34 -0.05 0.07 7.44
N TYR A 35 -0.16 1.09 6.59
CA TYR A 35 0.96 1.62 5.83
C TYR A 35 0.77 3.12 5.53
N SER A 36 1.87 3.84 5.33
CA SER A 36 1.83 5.24 4.89
C SER A 36 1.43 5.33 3.42
N VAL A 37 0.54 6.27 3.11
CA VAL A 37 0.16 6.70 1.76
C VAL A 37 0.55 8.17 1.59
N ASP A 38 1.27 8.49 0.52
CA ASP A 38 1.59 9.88 0.22
C ASP A 38 0.38 10.53 -0.47
N TRP A 39 -0.10 11.63 0.10
CA TRP A 39 -1.24 12.36 -0.43
C TRP A 39 -0.79 13.48 -1.36
N ARG A 40 -1.70 13.95 -2.23
CA ARG A 40 -1.49 14.99 -3.26
C ARG A 40 -0.81 16.30 -2.80
N ASN A 41 -0.67 16.51 -1.48
CA ASN A 41 -0.10 17.71 -0.87
C ASN A 41 1.20 17.44 -0.09
N GLY A 42 1.83 16.26 -0.24
CA GLY A 42 3.02 15.87 0.52
C GLY A 42 2.77 15.56 2.00
N ALA A 43 1.51 15.48 2.42
CA ALA A 43 1.13 15.10 3.77
C ALA A 43 1.21 13.57 3.92
N ARG A 44 1.97 13.10 4.92
CA ARG A 44 2.01 11.69 5.31
C ARG A 44 0.68 11.29 5.93
N ILE A 45 -0.12 10.58 5.15
CA ILE A 45 -1.35 9.92 5.62
C ILE A 45 -1.02 8.45 5.83
N TYR A 46 -1.71 7.81 6.75
CA TYR A 46 -1.65 6.38 7.02
C TYR A 46 -2.99 5.78 6.68
N ARG A 47 -2.96 4.63 6.01
CA ARG A 47 -4.12 3.81 5.74
C ARG A 47 -4.05 2.59 6.65
N ALA A 48 -5.06 2.42 7.51
CA ALA A 48 -5.26 1.20 8.28
C ALA A 48 -6.48 0.46 7.73
N GLU A 49 -6.28 -0.80 7.36
CA GLU A 49 -7.30 -1.75 6.98
C GLU A 49 -7.50 -2.73 8.14
N CYS A 50 -8.73 -2.89 8.62
CA CYS A 50 -9.04 -3.77 9.74
C CYS A 50 -10.13 -4.73 9.30
N HIS A 51 -9.73 -5.95 8.99
CA HIS A 51 -10.58 -6.98 8.43
C HIS A 51 -10.66 -8.13 9.44
N GLY A 52 -11.73 -8.17 10.25
CA GLY A 52 -11.94 -9.25 11.21
C GLY A 52 -13.44 -9.49 11.50
N LEU A 53 -13.79 -10.77 11.75
CA LEU A 53 -15.16 -11.22 12.04
C LEU A 53 -15.71 -10.68 13.37
N PHE A 54 -14.82 -10.21 14.27
CA PHE A 54 -15.13 -9.67 15.60
C PHE A 54 -14.58 -8.26 15.82
N GLU A 55 -14.06 -7.63 14.77
CA GLU A 55 -13.25 -6.41 14.88
C GLU A 55 -13.81 -5.34 13.96
N GLY A 56 -14.26 -4.23 14.56
CA GLY A 56 -14.82 -3.08 13.86
C GLY A 56 -13.91 -1.86 13.93
N ALA A 57 -14.49 -0.68 13.67
CA ALA A 57 -13.83 0.62 13.62
C ALA A 57 -12.89 0.93 14.81
N SER A 58 -13.13 0.33 15.98
CA SER A 58 -12.26 0.45 17.16
C SER A 58 -10.86 -0.11 16.92
N THR A 59 -10.73 -1.25 16.24
CA THR A 59 -9.43 -1.85 15.91
C THR A 59 -8.60 -0.93 15.01
N CYS A 60 -9.25 -0.28 14.04
CA CYS A 60 -8.58 0.70 13.18
C CYS A 60 -8.11 1.92 13.94
N MET A 61 -8.87 2.37 14.94
CA MET A 61 -8.41 3.44 15.83
C MET A 61 -7.24 2.99 16.71
N ASP A 62 -7.18 1.73 17.16
CA ASP A 62 -6.08 1.21 17.97
C ASP A 62 -4.78 1.07 17.17
N VAL A 63 -4.89 0.59 15.93
CA VAL A 63 -3.78 0.57 14.97
C VAL A 63 -3.28 1.99 14.71
N ALA A 64 -4.19 2.95 14.52
CA ALA A 64 -3.82 4.34 14.33
C ALA A 64 -3.11 4.95 15.54
N ARG A 65 -3.58 4.68 16.76
CA ARG A 65 -2.92 5.11 18.01
C ARG A 65 -1.53 4.50 18.14
N ARG A 66 -1.39 3.21 17.85
CA ARG A 66 -0.08 2.53 17.88
C ARG A 66 0.90 3.16 16.89
N ILE A 67 0.45 3.54 15.69
CA ILE A 67 1.28 4.18 14.67
C ILE A 67 1.65 5.62 15.07
N CYS A 68 0.72 6.36 15.65
CA CYS A 68 0.98 7.74 16.07
C CYS A 68 1.74 7.86 17.40
N GLY A 69 1.82 6.78 18.18
CA GLY A 69 2.45 6.79 19.50
C GLY A 69 1.78 7.83 20.40
N ASP A 70 2.56 8.76 20.93
CA ASP A 70 2.06 9.86 21.77
C ASP A 70 1.36 10.98 21.00
N LYS A 71 1.42 10.95 19.66
CA LYS A 71 0.78 11.98 18.82
C LYS A 71 -0.71 11.69 18.66
N PRO A 72 -1.57 12.73 18.64
CA PRO A 72 -2.98 12.54 18.38
C PRO A 72 -3.24 11.99 16.97
N VAL A 73 -4.24 11.10 16.86
CA VAL A 73 -4.73 10.55 15.59
C VAL A 73 -5.76 11.52 15.00
N GLN A 74 -5.48 12.06 13.83
CA GLN A 74 -6.45 12.80 13.04
C GLN A 74 -7.02 11.90 11.94
N VAL A 75 -8.29 11.51 12.09
CA VAL A 75 -9.02 10.78 11.04
C VAL A 75 -9.35 11.73 9.89
N ILE A 76 -9.01 11.31 8.66
CA ILE A 76 -9.25 12.05 7.43
C ILE A 76 -10.51 11.53 6.77
N ASP A 77 -10.60 10.22 6.59
CA ASP A 77 -11.79 9.56 6.09
C ASP A 77 -11.95 8.15 6.70
N ARG A 78 -13.15 7.62 6.52
CA ARG A 78 -13.62 6.33 7.00
C ARG A 78 -14.34 5.69 5.82
N ILE A 79 -13.76 4.64 5.26
CA ILE A 79 -14.28 4.01 4.04
C ILE A 79 -14.96 2.69 4.45
N ASP A 80 -16.28 2.66 4.29
CA ASP A 80 -17.10 1.45 4.35
C ASP A 80 -17.02 0.74 2.99
N VAL A 81 -16.35 -0.41 2.94
CA VAL A 81 -16.18 -1.19 1.70
C VAL A 81 -17.48 -1.93 1.30
N VAL A 82 -18.51 -1.91 2.16
CA VAL A 82 -19.82 -2.51 1.89
C VAL A 82 -20.90 -1.44 2.03
N ARG A 83 -21.28 -0.80 0.92
CA ARG A 83 -22.58 -0.09 0.84
C ARG A 83 -23.62 -1.05 0.28
N THR A 84 -24.10 -1.99 1.08
CA THR A 84 -25.44 -2.53 0.88
C THR A 84 -26.44 -1.53 1.44
N ALA A 85 -27.50 -1.23 0.71
CA ALA A 85 -28.44 -0.13 0.97
C ALA A 85 -29.25 -0.21 2.29
N ASP A 86 -28.96 -1.18 3.16
CA ASP A 86 -29.74 -1.49 4.37
C ASP A 86 -28.89 -1.75 5.63
N ASP A 87 -27.56 -1.58 5.58
CA ASP A 87 -26.73 -1.76 6.78
C ASP A 87 -26.40 -0.41 7.41
N GLN A 88 -27.10 -0.08 8.50
CA GLN A 88 -26.87 1.13 9.30
C GLN A 88 -25.65 0.99 10.24
N ARG A 89 -24.86 -0.09 10.11
CA ARG A 89 -23.53 -0.18 10.74
C ARG A 89 -22.53 0.69 9.98
N SER A 90 -22.28 1.88 10.52
CA SER A 90 -21.09 2.68 10.19
C SER A 90 -19.86 1.99 10.78
N ASP A 91 -19.38 0.95 10.10
CA ASP A 91 -18.23 0.16 10.52
C ASP A 91 -17.10 0.26 9.47
N PRO A 92 -16.39 1.40 9.42
CA PRO A 92 -15.36 1.64 8.43
C PRO A 92 -14.20 0.69 8.62
N ARG A 93 -14.10 -0.25 7.69
CA ARG A 93 -13.05 -1.28 7.61
C ARG A 93 -11.72 -0.73 7.08
N VAL A 94 -11.74 0.52 6.64
CA VAL A 94 -10.58 1.27 6.18
C VAL A 94 -10.62 2.66 6.81
N LEU A 95 -9.50 3.05 7.42
CA LEU A 95 -9.30 4.33 8.07
C LEU A 95 -8.11 5.04 7.45
N HIS A 96 -8.31 6.21 6.84
CA HIS A 96 -7.21 7.12 6.53
C HIS A 96 -7.03 8.12 7.69
N PHE A 97 -5.81 8.25 8.18
CA PHE A 97 -5.50 9.14 9.30
C PHE A 97 -4.11 9.74 9.18
N LYS A 98 -3.83 10.82 9.90
CA LYS A 98 -2.49 11.36 10.06
C LYS A 98 -2.19 11.60 11.54
N CYS A 99 -0.91 11.62 11.89
CA CYS A 99 -0.45 11.84 13.25
C CYS A 99 -0.11 13.32 13.45
N GLY A 100 -0.84 14.01 14.31
CA GLY A 100 -0.67 15.46 14.49
C GLY A 100 -1.91 16.13 15.06
N GLU A 101 -1.78 17.42 15.34
CA GLU A 101 -2.79 18.23 16.02
C GLU A 101 -4.14 18.16 15.31
N ALA A 102 -5.21 17.90 16.08
CA ALA A 102 -6.56 17.76 15.57
C ALA A 102 -6.94 19.02 14.77
N PRO A 103 -7.66 18.90 13.64
CA PRO A 103 -8.10 20.06 12.93
C PRO A 103 -9.10 20.78 13.84
N SER A 104 -8.78 22.01 14.22
CA SER A 104 -9.81 22.96 14.66
C SER A 104 -10.92 22.93 13.61
N ASN A 105 -12.18 22.92 14.05
CA ASN A 105 -13.38 22.73 13.23
C ASN A 105 -13.65 23.90 12.24
N LYS A 106 -12.60 24.59 11.81
CA LYS A 106 -12.59 25.58 10.75
C LYS A 106 -12.12 24.88 9.49
N ALA A 107 -13.08 24.43 8.68
CA ALA A 107 -12.82 24.10 7.28
C ALA A 107 -11.97 25.22 6.67
N PRO A 108 -10.79 24.94 6.09
CA PRO A 108 -10.13 25.92 5.26
C PRO A 108 -11.10 26.26 4.14
N ALA A 109 -11.50 27.52 4.07
CA ALA A 109 -12.19 28.04 2.90
C ALA A 109 -11.31 27.67 1.69
N GLU A 110 -11.88 26.88 0.78
CA GLU A 110 -11.26 26.50 -0.48
C GLU A 110 -11.00 27.78 -1.29
N THR A 111 -9.85 28.41 -1.05
CA THR A 111 -9.25 29.28 -2.05
C THR A 111 -8.79 28.37 -3.17
N GLY A 112 -9.47 28.47 -4.32
CA GLY A 112 -9.20 27.69 -5.51
C GLY A 112 -7.73 27.71 -5.89
N ALA A 113 -6.99 26.71 -5.42
CA ALA A 113 -5.70 26.35 -5.96
C ALA A 113 -5.99 25.53 -7.21
N VAL A 114 -5.63 26.09 -8.37
CA VAL A 114 -5.55 25.32 -9.61
C VAL A 114 -4.52 24.22 -9.36
N ALA A 115 -4.98 23.03 -8.99
CA ALA A 115 -4.12 21.88 -8.83
C ALA A 115 -3.39 21.64 -10.16
N PRO A 116 -2.07 21.39 -10.16
CA PRO A 116 -1.36 21.00 -11.37
C PRO A 116 -2.09 19.84 -12.03
N GLN A 117 -2.45 19.98 -13.30
CA GLN A 117 -3.13 18.95 -14.06
C GLN A 117 -2.13 17.82 -14.36
N THR A 118 -1.97 16.89 -13.41
CA THR A 118 -1.22 15.64 -13.61
C THR A 118 -1.98 14.80 -14.63
N ALA A 119 -1.30 14.42 -15.71
CA ALA A 119 -1.85 13.58 -16.76
C ALA A 119 -1.30 12.15 -16.62
N THR A 120 -2.07 11.16 -17.07
CA THR A 120 -1.55 9.81 -17.26
C THR A 120 -0.53 9.83 -18.40
N LEU A 121 0.72 9.51 -18.06
CA LEU A 121 1.82 9.35 -19.01
C LEU A 121 1.76 7.96 -19.64
N GLU A 122 1.59 6.93 -18.81
CA GLU A 122 1.54 5.54 -19.25
C GLU A 122 0.59 4.70 -18.39
N ASN A 123 0.05 3.63 -18.98
CA ASN A 123 -0.74 2.63 -18.28
C ASN A 123 -0.33 1.23 -18.75
N PHE A 124 -0.13 0.32 -17.81
CA PHE A 124 0.22 -1.07 -18.06
C PHE A 124 -0.80 -1.99 -17.39
N SER A 125 -1.12 -3.09 -18.07
CA SER A 125 -1.89 -4.20 -17.50
C SER A 125 -1.07 -5.47 -17.62
N LEU A 126 -0.91 -6.18 -16.51
CA LEU A 126 -0.16 -7.42 -16.41
C LEU A 126 -1.07 -8.49 -15.85
N GLU A 127 -1.32 -9.55 -16.61
CA GLU A 127 -2.14 -10.66 -16.12
C GLU A 127 -1.46 -11.32 -14.91
N SER A 128 -2.20 -11.52 -13.82
CA SER A 128 -1.67 -12.06 -12.56
C SER A 128 -1.08 -13.45 -12.77
N ASP A 129 -1.65 -14.25 -13.65
CA ASP A 129 -1.18 -15.60 -13.99
C ASP A 129 0.11 -15.58 -14.82
N ALA A 130 0.39 -14.48 -15.51
CA ALA A 130 1.67 -14.24 -16.17
C ALA A 130 2.74 -13.71 -15.19
N LEU A 131 2.32 -13.16 -14.05
CA LEU A 131 3.19 -12.64 -13.00
C LEU A 131 3.56 -13.71 -11.96
N PHE A 132 2.57 -14.46 -11.50
CA PHE A 132 2.65 -15.35 -10.35
C PHE A 132 1.98 -16.70 -10.66
N PRO A 133 2.51 -17.80 -10.12
CA PRO A 133 1.76 -19.04 -10.02
C PRO A 133 0.45 -18.86 -9.25
N PHE A 134 -0.52 -19.75 -9.47
CA PHE A 134 -1.84 -19.68 -8.83
C PHE A 134 -1.73 -19.56 -7.30
N GLY A 135 -2.48 -18.60 -6.74
CA GLY A 135 -2.52 -18.32 -5.30
C GLY A 135 -1.21 -17.79 -4.70
N LYS A 136 -0.19 -17.48 -5.52
CA LYS A 136 1.08 -16.89 -5.08
C LYS A 136 1.09 -15.38 -5.31
N SER A 137 1.99 -14.73 -4.58
CA SER A 137 2.21 -13.29 -4.62
C SER A 137 3.63 -12.89 -4.24
N SER A 138 4.55 -13.82 -3.93
CA SER A 138 5.87 -13.47 -3.40
C SER A 138 6.88 -13.17 -4.51
N PRO A 139 7.91 -12.34 -4.25
CA PRO A 139 8.97 -12.05 -5.22
C PRO A 139 9.72 -13.30 -5.73
N GLU A 140 9.90 -14.30 -4.87
CA GLU A 140 10.57 -15.56 -5.20
C GLU A 140 9.73 -16.43 -6.13
N SER A 141 8.41 -16.35 -5.99
CA SER A 141 7.46 -17.07 -6.84
C SER A 141 7.22 -16.40 -8.19
N MET A 142 7.71 -15.17 -8.38
CA MET A 142 7.48 -14.41 -9.61
C MET A 142 8.16 -15.07 -10.81
N LEU A 143 7.40 -15.24 -11.89
CA LEU A 143 7.87 -15.93 -13.09
C LEU A 143 9.00 -15.15 -13.79
N PRO A 144 9.97 -15.82 -14.44
CA PRO A 144 11.05 -15.11 -15.14
C PRO A 144 10.56 -14.13 -16.22
N ALA A 145 9.52 -14.50 -16.97
CA ALA A 145 8.91 -13.62 -17.97
C ALA A 145 8.26 -12.37 -17.34
N ALA A 146 7.71 -12.49 -16.13
CA ALA A 146 7.16 -11.38 -15.38
C ALA A 146 8.25 -10.36 -15.01
N LYS A 147 9.39 -10.86 -14.53
CA LYS A 147 10.55 -10.04 -14.17
C LYS A 147 11.05 -9.23 -15.37
N ALA A 148 11.27 -9.90 -16.51
CA ALA A 148 11.66 -9.23 -17.75
C ALA A 148 10.67 -8.13 -18.17
N ARG A 149 9.36 -8.40 -18.07
CA ARG A 149 8.34 -7.41 -18.40
C ARG A 149 8.33 -6.23 -17.42
N LEU A 150 8.56 -6.47 -16.13
CA LEU A 150 8.69 -5.40 -15.13
C LEU A 150 9.97 -4.58 -15.33
N ASP A 151 11.06 -5.19 -15.79
CA ASP A 151 12.30 -4.48 -16.15
C ASP A 151 12.05 -3.50 -17.30
N GLU A 152 11.33 -3.92 -18.34
CA GLU A 152 10.91 -3.06 -19.45
C GLU A 152 10.03 -1.89 -18.98
N ILE A 153 9.05 -2.16 -18.10
CA ILE A 153 8.18 -1.14 -17.52
C ILE A 153 9.01 -0.14 -16.70
N ALA A 154 9.91 -0.64 -15.87
CA ALA A 154 10.79 0.20 -15.07
C ALA A 154 11.68 1.09 -15.96
N ALA A 155 12.21 0.54 -17.05
CA ALA A 155 12.98 1.30 -18.04
C ALA A 155 12.16 2.41 -18.70
N ARG A 156 10.90 2.13 -19.10
CA ARG A 156 9.99 3.12 -19.69
C ARG A 156 9.64 4.24 -18.71
N ILE A 157 9.33 3.90 -17.46
CA ILE A 157 9.01 4.92 -16.45
C ILE A 157 10.18 5.89 -16.25
N ARG A 158 11.43 5.40 -16.28
CA ARG A 158 12.62 6.26 -16.16
C ARG A 158 12.87 7.18 -17.35
N GLN A 159 12.22 6.94 -18.50
CA GLN A 159 12.33 7.83 -19.66
C GLN A 159 11.50 9.11 -19.48
N HIS A 160 10.61 9.16 -18.48
CA HIS A 160 9.83 10.35 -18.16
C HIS A 160 10.54 11.21 -17.11
N GLU A 161 10.76 12.49 -17.42
CA GLU A 161 11.47 13.42 -16.53
C GLU A 161 10.60 13.95 -15.39
N HIS A 162 9.27 13.87 -15.52
CA HIS A 162 8.32 14.52 -14.62
C HIS A 162 7.24 13.58 -14.10
N VAL A 163 7.64 12.37 -13.70
CA VAL A 163 6.75 11.43 -13.00
C VAL A 163 6.45 11.97 -11.61
N SER A 164 5.15 12.11 -11.32
CA SER A 164 4.64 12.56 -10.02
C SER A 164 4.08 11.43 -9.18
N ALA A 165 3.57 10.35 -9.80
CA ALA A 165 3.05 9.19 -9.11
C ALA A 165 3.07 7.95 -10.02
N VAL A 166 3.22 6.78 -9.40
CA VAL A 166 3.05 5.46 -10.01
C VAL A 166 2.09 4.67 -9.12
N THR A 167 0.89 4.38 -9.62
CA THR A 167 -0.10 3.59 -8.89
C THR A 167 -0.11 2.16 -9.39
N VAL A 168 0.17 1.21 -8.52
CA VAL A 168 0.11 -0.24 -8.76
C VAL A 168 -1.14 -0.79 -8.09
N VAL A 169 -2.08 -1.33 -8.86
CA VAL A 169 -3.33 -1.90 -8.32
C VAL A 169 -3.41 -3.39 -8.65
N GLY A 170 -3.57 -4.22 -7.63
CA GLY A 170 -3.83 -5.64 -7.79
C GLY A 170 -5.33 -5.92 -7.82
N HIS A 171 -5.73 -6.82 -8.72
CA HIS A 171 -7.11 -7.28 -8.91
C HIS A 171 -7.17 -8.80 -8.84
N THR A 172 -8.31 -9.31 -8.38
CA THR A 172 -8.67 -10.72 -8.44
C THR A 172 -10.01 -10.86 -9.15
N ASP A 173 -10.30 -12.08 -9.59
CA ASP A 173 -11.67 -12.42 -9.95
C ASP A 173 -12.54 -12.54 -8.69
N ARG A 174 -13.85 -12.71 -8.91
CA ARG A 174 -14.84 -12.90 -7.85
C ARG A 174 -14.85 -14.30 -7.24
N LEU A 175 -13.93 -15.20 -7.62
CA LEU A 175 -13.88 -16.54 -7.05
C LEU A 175 -13.17 -16.47 -5.70
N GLY A 176 -13.79 -17.06 -4.69
CA GLY A 176 -13.30 -17.02 -3.32
C GLY A 176 -13.81 -15.81 -2.52
N PRO A 177 -13.64 -15.83 -1.19
CA PRO A 177 -14.16 -14.79 -0.32
C PRO A 177 -13.29 -13.53 -0.38
N GLU A 178 -13.90 -12.37 -0.17
CA GLU A 178 -13.21 -11.07 -0.16
C GLU A 178 -12.12 -10.99 0.93
N SER A 179 -12.30 -11.72 2.04
CA SER A 179 -11.27 -11.87 3.10
C SER A 179 -9.96 -12.51 2.63
N ILE A 180 -9.96 -13.17 1.46
CA ILE A 180 -8.78 -13.73 0.81
C ILE A 180 -8.37 -12.88 -0.39
N ASN A 181 -9.34 -12.46 -1.21
CA ASN A 181 -9.10 -11.71 -2.44
C ASN A 181 -8.50 -10.32 -2.18
N GLY A 182 -9.00 -9.58 -1.19
CA GLY A 182 -8.44 -8.29 -0.79
C GLY A 182 -6.95 -8.40 -0.43
N PRO A 183 -6.57 -9.21 0.58
CA PRO A 183 -5.16 -9.39 0.95
C PRO A 183 -4.27 -9.94 -0.18
N LEU A 184 -4.76 -10.88 -0.98
CA LEU A 184 -4.01 -11.43 -2.10
C LEU A 184 -3.70 -10.37 -3.17
N SER A 185 -4.71 -9.58 -3.52
CA SER A 185 -4.58 -8.50 -4.51
C SER A 185 -3.56 -7.45 -4.05
N LEU A 186 -3.61 -7.06 -2.77
CA LEU A 186 -2.67 -6.11 -2.18
C LEU A 186 -1.25 -6.68 -2.10
N ALA A 187 -1.10 -7.95 -1.70
CA ALA A 187 0.20 -8.61 -1.64
C ALA A 187 0.87 -8.65 -3.02
N ARG A 188 0.12 -8.94 -4.09
CA ARG A 188 0.62 -8.91 -5.47
C ARG A 188 1.05 -7.51 -5.89
N ALA A 189 0.24 -6.49 -5.58
CA ALA A 189 0.58 -5.10 -5.87
C ALA A 189 1.85 -4.65 -5.13
N ASN A 190 2.01 -5.02 -3.86
CA ASN A 190 3.21 -4.74 -3.07
C ASN A 190 4.45 -5.40 -3.66
N THR A 191 4.36 -6.67 -4.06
CA THR A 191 5.48 -7.36 -4.70
C THR A 191 5.91 -6.69 -6.00
N VAL A 192 4.96 -6.23 -6.83
CA VAL A 192 5.29 -5.47 -8.05
C VAL A 192 5.91 -4.12 -7.69
N ARG A 193 5.37 -3.38 -6.71
CA ARG A 193 5.96 -2.13 -6.22
C ARG A 193 7.41 -2.35 -5.76
N ASP A 194 7.63 -3.32 -4.90
CA ASP A 194 8.94 -3.59 -4.30
C ASP A 194 9.94 -4.01 -5.38
N TYR A 195 9.48 -4.76 -6.39
CA TYR A 195 10.28 -5.05 -7.59
C TYR A 195 10.68 -3.76 -8.32
N LEU A 196 9.74 -2.86 -8.63
CA LEU A 196 10.04 -1.59 -9.32
C LEU A 196 11.02 -0.71 -8.51
N VAL A 197 10.85 -0.65 -7.19
CA VAL A 197 11.78 0.06 -6.29
C VAL A 197 13.17 -0.57 -6.32
N ALA A 198 13.26 -1.89 -6.22
CA ALA A 198 14.54 -2.61 -6.28
C ALA A 198 15.29 -2.37 -7.61
N HIS A 199 14.56 -2.04 -8.67
CA HIS A 199 15.16 -1.71 -9.95
C HIS A 199 15.52 -0.22 -10.06
N GLY A 200 15.27 0.61 -9.05
CA GLY A 200 15.74 1.99 -8.99
C GLY A 200 14.69 3.03 -9.41
N LEU A 201 13.40 2.72 -9.27
CA LEU A 201 12.37 3.75 -9.21
C LEU A 201 12.29 4.29 -7.77
N ASP A 202 11.97 5.58 -7.62
CA ASP A 202 11.79 6.19 -6.30
C ASP A 202 10.53 5.63 -5.63
N GLY A 203 10.71 4.89 -4.52
CA GLY A 203 9.61 4.29 -3.79
C GLY A 203 8.66 5.28 -3.11
N SER A 204 9.01 6.57 -3.00
CA SER A 204 8.15 7.62 -2.46
C SER A 204 7.02 8.04 -3.41
N ILE A 205 7.19 7.78 -4.72
CA ILE A 205 6.16 8.07 -5.72
C ILE A 205 5.37 6.82 -6.14
N ILE A 206 5.70 5.64 -5.62
CA ILE A 206 5.02 4.38 -5.98
C ILE A 206 4.04 3.95 -4.89
N HIS A 207 2.76 3.86 -5.24
CA HIS A 207 1.68 3.48 -4.35
C HIS A 207 1.08 2.15 -4.76
N ALA A 208 1.00 1.19 -3.84
CA ALA A 208 0.36 -0.10 -4.06
C ALA A 208 -1.05 -0.12 -3.42
N LYS A 209 -2.01 -0.69 -4.13
CA LYS A 209 -3.39 -0.90 -3.67
C LYS A 209 -3.87 -2.30 -4.08
N GLY A 210 -4.69 -2.91 -3.24
CA GLY A 210 -5.44 -4.12 -3.59
C GLY A 210 -6.92 -3.80 -3.56
N VAL A 211 -7.63 -4.11 -4.64
CA VAL A 211 -9.08 -3.90 -4.74
C VAL A 211 -9.87 -5.22 -4.72
N GLY A 212 -9.16 -6.34 -4.54
CA GLY A 212 -9.78 -7.67 -4.58
C GLY A 212 -10.62 -7.83 -5.84
N SER A 213 -11.89 -8.18 -5.65
CA SER A 213 -12.83 -8.42 -6.74
C SER A 213 -13.76 -7.24 -7.08
N SER A 214 -13.53 -6.06 -6.49
CA SER A 214 -14.47 -4.93 -6.57
C SER A 214 -14.47 -4.18 -7.90
N GLU A 215 -13.46 -4.37 -8.75
CA GLU A 215 -13.32 -3.69 -10.05
C GLU A 215 -13.17 -4.73 -11.20
N PRO A 216 -14.24 -5.49 -11.50
CA PRO A 216 -14.20 -6.48 -12.57
C PRO A 216 -14.17 -5.80 -13.95
N ARG A 217 -13.45 -6.42 -14.90
CA ARG A 217 -13.48 -6.09 -16.33
C ARG A 217 -14.48 -6.96 -17.10
N THR A 218 -14.88 -8.09 -16.52
CA THR A 218 -15.75 -9.05 -17.19
C THR A 218 -17.17 -9.09 -16.63
N HIS A 219 -18.09 -9.52 -17.48
CA HIS A 219 -19.47 -9.85 -17.11
C HIS A 219 -19.73 -11.32 -17.41
N CYS A 220 -19.29 -12.21 -16.51
CA CYS A 220 -19.39 -13.65 -16.67
C CYS A 220 -20.63 -14.22 -15.99
N ALA A 221 -21.49 -14.89 -16.75
CA ALA A 221 -22.63 -15.61 -16.23
C ALA A 221 -22.21 -16.80 -15.35
N GLU A 222 -23.03 -17.14 -14.37
CA GLU A 222 -22.86 -18.37 -13.59
C GLU A 222 -23.20 -19.61 -14.43
N GLY A 223 -22.63 -20.76 -14.08
CA GLY A 223 -22.82 -21.99 -14.84
C GLY A 223 -21.62 -22.92 -14.73
N ASP A 224 -21.21 -23.49 -15.87
CA ASP A 224 -20.06 -24.41 -15.93
C ASP A 224 -18.81 -23.78 -15.31
N ALA A 225 -18.22 -24.48 -14.33
CA ALA A 225 -17.12 -23.96 -13.54
C ALA A 225 -15.89 -23.65 -14.40
N ARG A 226 -15.60 -24.49 -15.40
CA ARG A 226 -14.44 -24.31 -16.27
C ARG A 226 -14.62 -23.10 -17.19
N ALA A 227 -15.81 -22.95 -17.78
CA ALA A 227 -16.15 -21.78 -18.60
C ALA A 227 -16.15 -20.49 -17.77
N LEU A 228 -16.65 -20.53 -16.54
CA LEU A 228 -16.64 -19.38 -15.62
C LEU A 228 -15.21 -18.97 -15.26
N ILE A 229 -14.37 -19.92 -14.84
CA ILE A 229 -12.94 -19.67 -14.53
C ILE A 229 -12.21 -19.08 -15.74
N ALA A 230 -12.49 -19.58 -16.95
CA ALA A 230 -11.88 -19.10 -18.19
C ALA A 230 -12.35 -17.67 -18.55
N CYS A 231 -13.61 -17.36 -18.33
CA CYS A 231 -14.16 -16.02 -18.56
C CYS A 231 -13.54 -15.01 -17.57
N LEU A 232 -13.49 -15.37 -16.28
CA LEU A 232 -12.98 -14.52 -15.20
C LEU A 232 -11.45 -14.29 -15.22
N GLN A 233 -10.70 -14.95 -16.12
CA GLN A 233 -9.25 -14.79 -16.24
C GLN A 233 -8.83 -13.32 -16.35
N GLN A 234 -9.58 -12.53 -17.12
CA GLN A 234 -9.25 -11.12 -17.39
C GLN A 234 -9.44 -10.20 -16.17
N ASP A 235 -10.08 -10.68 -15.11
CA ASP A 235 -10.21 -9.94 -13.84
C ASP A 235 -9.00 -10.15 -12.92
N ARG A 236 -8.15 -11.13 -13.22
CA ARG A 236 -6.93 -11.40 -12.45
C ARG A 236 -5.74 -10.70 -13.07
N TYR A 237 -5.52 -9.43 -12.73
CA TYR A 237 -4.42 -8.63 -13.27
C TYR A 237 -3.84 -7.66 -12.23
N VAL A 238 -2.68 -7.11 -12.55
CA VAL A 238 -2.08 -5.96 -11.87
C VAL A 238 -2.00 -4.83 -12.88
N SER A 239 -2.56 -3.67 -12.53
CA SER A 239 -2.43 -2.44 -13.32
C SER A 239 -1.33 -1.54 -12.76
N ILE A 240 -0.63 -0.83 -13.63
CA ILE A 240 0.39 0.16 -13.26
C ILE A 240 0.08 1.44 -14.04
N THR A 241 -0.34 2.48 -13.34
CA THR A 241 -0.65 3.80 -13.92
C THR A 241 0.45 4.79 -13.53
N VAL A 242 1.03 5.45 -14.52
CA VAL A 242 2.10 6.43 -14.35
C VAL A 242 1.51 7.81 -14.62
N GLU A 243 1.60 8.70 -13.63
CA GLU A 243 1.06 10.06 -13.70
C GLU A 243 2.19 11.07 -13.58
N GLY A 244 2.11 12.14 -14.34
CA GLY A 244 3.13 13.17 -14.36
C GLY A 244 2.73 14.38 -15.18
N ARG A 245 3.70 15.28 -15.39
CA ARG A 245 3.55 16.37 -16.36
C ARG A 245 4.08 15.88 -17.70
N LYS A 246 3.32 16.15 -18.76
CA LYS A 246 3.75 15.94 -20.15
C LYS A 246 4.83 16.94 -20.53
#